data_AF-A0A380DL45-F1
#
_entry.id   AF-A0A380DL45-F1
#
_cell.length_a   1.000
_cell.length_b   1.000
_cell.length_c   1.000
_cell.angle_alpha   90.00
_cell.angle_beta   90.00
_cell.angle_gamma   90.00
#
_symmetry.space_group_name_H-M   'P 1'
#
loop_
_entity.id
_entity.type
_entity.pdbx_description
1 polymer ?
#
loop_
_entity_poly.entity_id
_entity_poly.type
_entity_poly.pdbx_seq_one_letter_code
_entity_poly.pdbx_strand_id
1 'polypeptide(L)' 'MIDKKLTSPKMTVPLFLIALIVFIGMFYSVVTNQEWLKNIDMDH' A
#
# COMPACT_ATOMS: atom_id res chain seq x y z
N MET A 1 5.12 27.67 0.20
CA MET A 1 6.20 27.45 -0.78
C MET A 1 6.82 26.11 -0.43
N ILE A 2 6.64 25.07 -1.26
CA ILE A 2 7.18 23.74 -0.97
C ILE A 2 8.70 23.82 -1.13
N ASP A 3 9.44 23.33 -0.14
CA ASP A 3 10.89 23.36 -0.13
C ASP A 3 11.41 22.53 -1.31
N LYS A 4 12.19 23.14 -2.22
CA LYS A 4 12.70 22.46 -3.43
C LYS A 4 13.54 21.23 -3.11
N LYS A 5 14.05 21.12 -1.88
CA LYS A 5 14.74 19.93 -1.36
C LYS A 5 13.81 18.72 -1.20
N LEU A 6 12.53 18.93 -0.85
CA LEU A 6 11.54 17.87 -0.66
C LEU A 6 10.95 17.36 -1.98
N THR A 7 10.90 18.21 -3.00
CA THR A 7 10.55 17.82 -4.38
C THR A 7 11.75 17.33 -5.20
N SER A 8 12.92 17.18 -4.56
CA SER A 8 14.10 16.65 -5.23
C SER A 8 13.84 15.18 -5.60
N PRO A 9 14.07 14.77 -6.86
CA PRO A 9 13.88 13.38 -7.30
C PRO A 9 14.63 12.37 -6.42
N LYS A 10 15.77 12.78 -5.85
CA LYS A 10 16.60 11.96 -4.96
C LYS A 10 15.91 11.60 -3.63
N MET A 11 14.95 12.41 -3.18
CA MET A 11 14.18 12.19 -1.96
C MET A 11 12.78 11.66 -2.27
N THR A 12 12.13 12.16 -3.33
CA THR A 12 10.76 11.80 -3.68
C THR A 12 10.64 10.36 -4.22
N VAL A 13 11.59 9.90 -5.04
CA VAL A 13 11.56 8.55 -5.63
C VAL A 13 11.65 7.44 -4.57
N PRO A 14 12.62 7.45 -3.63
CA PRO A 14 12.66 6.42 -2.59
C PRO A 14 11.44 6.46 -1.66
N LEU A 15 10.93 7.66 -1.34
CA LEU A 15 9.72 7.80 -0.52
C LEU A 15 8.49 7.22 -1.23
N PHE A 16 8.38 7.45 -2.53
CA PHE A 16 7.31 6.89 -3.36
C PHE A 16 7.38 5.36 -3.44
N LEU A 17 8.57 4.79 -3.58
CA LEU A 17 8.76 3.33 -3.59
C LEU A 17 8.35 2.68 -2.26
N ILE A 18 8.70 3.29 -1.13
CA ILE A 18 8.28 2.81 0.19
C ILE A 18 6.76 2.87 0.30
N ALA A 19 6.15 3.99 -0.09
CA ALA A 19 4.70 4.14 -0.07
C ALA A 19 4.00 3.11 -0.98
N LEU A 20 4.56 2.79 -2.14
CA LEU A 20 4.04 1.79 -3.07
C LEU A 20 4.06 0.39 -2.46
N ILE A 21 5.17 -0.02 -1.83
CA ILE A 21 5.28 -1.33 -1.18
C ILE A 21 4.26 -1.47 -0.04
N VAL A 22 4.15 -0.44 0.80
CA VAL A 22 3.16 -0.42 1.88
C VAL A 22 1.74 -0.51 1.33
N PHE A 23 1.43 0.23 0.27
CA PHE A 23 0.12 0.19 -0.38
C PHE A 23 -0.20 -1.21 -0.92
N ILE A 24 0.73 -1.85 -1.62
CA ILE A 24 0.55 -3.21 -2.13
C ILE A 24 0.33 -4.21 -0.98
N GLY A 25 1.11 -4.10 0.10
CA GLY A 25 0.96 -4.97 1.28
C GLY A 25 -0.40 -4.82 1.97
N MET A 26 -0.86 -3.58 2.16
CA MET A 26 -2.21 -3.33 2.69
C MET A 26 -3.29 -3.85 1.75
N PHE A 27 -3.14 -3.62 0.44
CA PHE A 27 -4.11 -4.07 -0.56
C PHE A 27 -4.21 -5.61 -0.57
N TYR A 28 -3.08 -6.32 -0.55
CA TYR A 28 -3.06 -7.77 -0.47
C TYR A 28 -3.71 -8.27 0.83
N SER A 29 -3.38 -7.67 1.98
CA SER A 29 -3.99 -8.04 3.26
C SER A 29 -5.52 -7.85 3.27
N VAL A 30 -6.02 -6.75 2.69
CA VAL A 30 -7.46 -6.50 2.58
C VAL A 30 -8.11 -7.50 1.64
N VAL A 31 -7.55 -7.72 0.44
CA VAL A 31 -8.11 -8.67 -0.55
C VAL A 31 -8.11 -10.10 0.00
N THR A 32 -6.99 -10.56 0.56
CA THR A 32 -6.90 -11.92 1.13
C THR A 32 -7.81 -12.09 2.36
N ASN A 33 -7.96 -11.06 3.21
CA ASN A 33 -8.92 -11.14 4.31
C ASN A 33 -10.38 -11.18 3.81
N GLN A 34 -10.71 -10.47 2.72
CA GLN A 34 -12.05 -10.55 2.14
C GLN A 34 -12.31 -11.93 1.53
N GLU A 35 -11.35 -12.53 0.83
CA GLU A 35 -11.47 -13.89 0.29
C GLU A 35 -11.57 -14.95 1.37
N TRP A 36 -10.77 -14.82 2.44
CA TRP A 36 -10.80 -15.75 3.57
C TRP A 36 -12.10 -15.65 4.37
N LEU A 37 -12.57 -14.43 4.70
CA LEU A 37 -13.85 -14.23 5.37
C LEU A 37 -15.03 -14.72 4.52
N LYS A 38 -15.00 -14.45 3.22
CA LYS A 38 -16.04 -14.91 2.29
C LYS A 38 -16.09 -16.43 2.18
N ASN A 39 -14.94 -17.13 2.27
CA ASN A 39 -14.93 -18.59 2.27
C ASN A 39 -15.48 -19.18 3.58
N ILE A 40 -15.23 -18.54 4.73
CA ILE A 40 -15.81 -18.98 6.01
C ILE A 40 -17.34 -18.78 6.04
N ASP A 41 -17.83 -17.68 5.46
CA ASP A 41 -19.26 -17.36 5.43
C ASP A 41 -20.05 -18.25 4.45
N MET A 42 -19.39 -18.90 3.49
CA MET A 42 -20.03 -19.83 2.52
C MET A 42 -20.06 -21.29 3.00
N ASP A 43 -19.28 -21.65 4.02
CA ASP A 43 -19.27 -23.00 4.63
C ASP A 43 -20.24 -23.12 5.83
N HIS A 44 -21.07 -22.09 6.07
CA HIS A 44 -22.14 -22.08 7.08
C HIS A 44 -23.54 -22.03 6.46
#